data_AF-A0A5C6A4A5-F1
#
_entry.id   AF-A0A5C6A4A5-F1
#
_cell.length_a   1.000
_cell.length_b   1.000
_cell.length_c   1.000
_cell.angle_alpha   90.00
_cell.angle_beta   90.00
_cell.angle_gamma   90.00
#
_symmetry.space_group_name_H-M   'P 1'
#
loop_
_entity.id
_entity.type
_entity.pdbx_description
1 polymer ?
#
loop_
_entity_poly.entity_id
_entity_poly.type
_entity_poly.pdbx_seq_one_letter_code
_entity_poly.pdbx_strand_id
1 'polypeptide(L)'
;MDHDNSTRHILQGRELIDYLVEKASGATNAELLVREERRNRRMAALLSVLTFFGIGAIVGAIKMFVQNEIEVSEVRVREEVTEALTLEFVQRHDEFQQSVAASIAERVDNEVGAVRAELQNYKLYQELIAHSEGVATNAADGKIAEKSLGHAMDAIAALADVPTIRGQPRFLEAVNVVVDVLVRTDRESAIEKFETLLGDVMATHKDTALDLVDHYGELIISSPYPIERLTTEAAALARYAAAAREHSYPERALMWELFVAYKSNGYSPNRTTESLVEMTHDLSDTDLNELCYQLFLHSHPLHWMNTPDHEGREMARLVNGLMNDHPTLRKILEARAEDPQLATRLAGLVQRRRERSGETTPSETPPAEPAESPTEVAEAPPGPNNTLRR
;
A
#
# COMPACT_ATOMS: atom_id res chain seq x y z
N MET A 1 -72.50 113.01 -88.04
CA MET A 1 -72.65 113.95 -86.93
C MET A 1 -71.58 113.52 -85.94
N ASP A 2 -70.45 114.20 -85.77
CA ASP A 2 -70.20 115.63 -85.88
C ASP A 2 -68.87 115.97 -86.56
N HIS A 3 -68.85 117.17 -87.14
CA HIS A 3 -67.67 117.87 -87.60
C HIS A 3 -66.74 118.19 -86.43
N ASP A 4 -65.42 118.04 -86.59
CA ASP A 4 -64.58 119.25 -86.54
C ASP A 4 -63.19 119.09 -87.17
N ASN A 5 -62.93 120.07 -88.03
CA ASN A 5 -61.68 120.74 -88.39
C ASN A 5 -60.32 120.04 -88.22
N SER A 6 -59.73 119.69 -89.37
CA SER A 6 -58.30 119.47 -89.56
C SER A 6 -57.54 120.80 -89.60
N THR A 7 -57.12 121.31 -88.45
CA THR A 7 -56.08 122.35 -88.39
C THR A 7 -54.70 121.70 -88.56
N ARG A 8 -54.21 121.69 -89.81
CA ARG A 8 -52.80 121.47 -90.15
C ARG A 8 -51.95 122.60 -89.52
N HIS A 9 -51.47 122.38 -88.30
CA HIS A 9 -50.36 123.16 -87.77
C HIS A 9 -49.05 122.55 -88.29
N ILE A 10 -48.48 123.24 -89.28
CA ILE A 10 -47.09 123.08 -89.69
C ILE A 10 -46.23 123.64 -88.54
N LEU A 11 -45.89 122.78 -87.57
CA LEU A 11 -44.91 123.10 -86.55
C LEU A 11 -43.53 123.14 -87.22
N GLN A 12 -43.01 124.35 -87.45
CA GLN A 12 -41.63 124.58 -87.88
C GLN A 12 -40.80 125.06 -86.68
N GLY A 13 -39.67 124.40 -86.44
CA GLY A 13 -38.68 124.81 -85.43
C GLY A 13 -38.81 124.07 -84.09
N ARG A 14 -38.27 124.70 -83.04
CA ARG A 14 -37.85 124.12 -81.74
C ARG A 14 -38.92 123.29 -81.00
N GLU A 15 -40.20 123.61 -81.18
CA GLU A 15 -41.34 122.89 -80.56
C GLU A 15 -41.54 121.46 -81.12
N LEU A 16 -41.15 121.18 -82.37
CA LEU A 16 -41.17 119.82 -82.93
C LEU A 16 -40.06 118.94 -82.32
N ILE A 17 -38.93 119.56 -81.98
CA ILE A 17 -37.79 118.88 -81.37
C ILE A 17 -38.11 118.50 -79.93
N ASP A 18 -38.70 119.42 -79.14
CA ASP A 18 -39.06 119.12 -77.76
C ASP A 18 -40.16 118.04 -77.68
N TYR A 19 -41.17 118.06 -78.56
CA TYR A 19 -42.18 117.01 -78.64
C TYR A 19 -41.62 115.65 -79.10
N LEU A 20 -40.65 115.62 -80.03
CA LEU A 20 -39.97 114.39 -80.45
C LEU A 20 -39.02 113.85 -79.39
N VAL A 21 -38.36 114.72 -78.62
CA VAL A 21 -37.46 114.33 -77.51
C VAL A 21 -38.26 113.76 -76.33
N GLU A 22 -39.37 114.38 -75.96
CA GLU A 22 -40.25 113.87 -74.89
C GLU A 22 -40.87 112.52 -75.25
N LYS A 23 -41.31 112.35 -76.51
CA LYS A 23 -41.85 111.07 -76.99
C LYS A 23 -40.76 110.00 -77.16
N ALA A 24 -39.53 110.39 -77.49
CA ALA A 24 -38.39 109.48 -77.57
C ALA A 24 -37.88 109.05 -76.18
N SER A 25 -37.89 109.94 -75.19
CA SER A 25 -37.45 109.60 -73.82
C SER A 25 -38.48 108.75 -73.07
N GLY A 26 -39.78 108.95 -73.34
CA GLY A 26 -40.85 108.11 -72.81
C GLY A 26 -40.86 106.68 -73.38
N ALA A 27 -40.54 106.52 -74.67
CA ALA A 27 -40.50 105.20 -75.31
C ALA A 27 -39.22 104.39 -75.00
N THR A 28 -38.07 105.05 -74.81
CA THR A 28 -36.80 104.37 -74.54
C THR A 28 -36.65 103.87 -73.10
N ASN A 29 -37.22 104.56 -72.10
CA ASN A 29 -37.14 104.12 -70.71
C ASN A 29 -38.06 102.92 -70.38
N ALA A 30 -39.22 102.78 -71.05
CA ALA A 30 -40.12 101.65 -70.83
C ALA A 30 -39.58 100.34 -71.45
N GLU A 31 -38.85 100.42 -72.56
CA GLU A 31 -38.33 99.23 -73.26
C GLU A 31 -37.03 98.68 -72.63
N LEU A 32 -36.22 99.56 -72.01
CA LEU A 32 -35.02 99.16 -71.27
C LEU A 32 -35.35 98.41 -69.97
N LEU A 33 -36.36 98.86 -69.21
CA LEU A 33 -36.76 98.24 -67.94
C LEU A 33 -37.31 96.81 -68.12
N VAL A 34 -38.10 96.57 -69.18
CA VAL A 34 -38.66 95.24 -69.48
C VAL A 34 -37.58 94.25 -69.99
N ARG A 35 -36.50 94.75 -70.61
CA ARG A 35 -35.36 93.91 -71.03
C ARG A 35 -34.49 93.49 -69.84
N GLU A 36 -34.24 94.37 -68.88
CA GLU A 36 -33.41 94.03 -67.71
C GLU A 36 -34.13 93.06 -66.75
N GLU A 37 -35.43 93.23 -66.48
CA GLU A 37 -36.17 92.29 -65.62
C GLU A 37 -36.23 90.87 -66.19
N ARG A 38 -36.37 90.72 -67.52
CA ARG A 38 -36.35 89.39 -68.16
C ARG A 38 -34.97 88.74 -68.11
N ARG A 39 -33.89 89.53 -68.16
CA ARG A 39 -32.52 89.00 -68.05
C ARG A 39 -32.19 88.57 -66.62
N ASN A 40 -32.57 89.37 -65.62
CA ASN A 40 -32.30 89.04 -64.21
C ASN A 40 -33.13 87.84 -63.72
N ARG A 41 -34.39 87.69 -64.14
CA ARG A 41 -35.18 86.48 -63.82
C ARG A 41 -34.59 85.21 -64.44
N ARG A 42 -34.05 85.28 -65.66
CA ARG A 42 -33.39 84.13 -66.31
C ARG A 42 -32.05 83.78 -65.64
N MET A 43 -31.26 84.77 -65.23
CA MET A 43 -30.02 84.52 -64.49
C MET A 43 -30.28 83.92 -63.11
N ALA A 44 -31.26 84.44 -62.36
CA ALA A 44 -31.62 83.90 -61.05
C ALA A 44 -32.12 82.45 -61.13
N ALA A 45 -32.95 82.12 -62.12
CA ALA A 45 -33.42 80.75 -62.34
C ALA A 45 -32.30 79.79 -62.75
N LEU A 46 -31.34 80.24 -63.57
CA LEU A 46 -30.18 79.41 -63.94
C LEU A 46 -29.26 79.15 -62.74
N LEU A 47 -29.02 80.17 -61.90
CA LEU A 47 -28.21 80.03 -60.68
C LEU A 47 -28.85 79.11 -59.65
N SER A 48 -30.17 79.16 -59.48
CA SER A 48 -30.89 78.25 -58.56
C SER A 48 -30.85 76.81 -59.05
N VAL A 49 -30.99 76.57 -60.36
CA VAL A 49 -30.88 75.23 -60.94
C VAL A 49 -29.46 74.70 -60.79
N LEU A 50 -28.44 75.52 -61.09
CA LEU A 50 -27.04 75.10 -61.01
C LEU A 50 -26.59 74.79 -59.58
N THR A 51 -27.08 75.54 -58.58
CA THR A 51 -26.82 75.28 -57.16
C THR A 51 -27.55 74.03 -56.66
N PHE A 52 -28.79 73.78 -57.10
CA PHE A 52 -29.53 72.57 -56.72
C PHE A 52 -28.89 71.30 -57.30
N PHE A 53 -28.45 71.34 -58.56
CA PHE A 53 -27.72 70.23 -59.18
C PHE A 53 -26.31 70.05 -58.59
N GLY A 54 -25.61 71.15 -58.27
CA GLY A 54 -24.29 71.08 -57.64
C GLY A 54 -24.31 70.44 -56.25
N ILE A 55 -25.23 70.85 -55.38
CA ILE A 55 -25.37 70.29 -54.04
C ILE A 55 -25.86 68.83 -54.12
N GLY A 56 -26.81 68.54 -55.00
CA GLY A 56 -27.30 67.17 -55.23
C GLY A 56 -26.20 66.21 -55.70
N ALA A 57 -25.34 66.65 -56.62
CA ALA A 57 -24.22 65.85 -57.11
C ALA A 57 -23.15 65.61 -56.02
N ILE A 58 -22.84 66.62 -55.20
CA ILE A 58 -21.87 66.49 -54.11
C ILE A 58 -22.40 65.56 -53.02
N VAL A 59 -23.66 65.69 -52.62
CA VAL A 59 -24.28 64.79 -51.63
C VAL A 59 -24.38 63.37 -52.17
N GLY A 60 -24.69 63.19 -53.46
CA GLY A 60 -24.68 61.89 -54.12
C GLY A 60 -23.29 61.25 -54.15
N ALA A 61 -22.25 62.02 -54.49
CA ALA A 61 -20.87 61.55 -54.51
C ALA A 61 -20.36 61.17 -53.11
N ILE A 62 -20.67 61.98 -52.08
CA ILE A 62 -20.34 61.67 -50.69
C ILE A 62 -21.07 60.40 -50.23
N LYS A 63 -22.36 60.26 -50.55
CA LYS A 63 -23.13 59.08 -50.17
C LYS A 63 -22.60 57.82 -50.84
N MET A 64 -22.19 57.90 -52.11
CA MET A 64 -21.55 56.78 -52.81
C MET A 64 -20.19 56.44 -52.22
N PHE A 65 -19.36 57.43 -51.90
CA PHE A 65 -18.06 57.20 -51.25
C PHE A 65 -18.22 56.54 -49.88
N VAL A 66 -19.12 57.06 -49.05
CA VAL A 66 -19.38 56.53 -47.71
C VAL A 66 -20.01 55.13 -47.78
N GLN A 67 -20.96 54.87 -48.69
CA GLN A 67 -21.50 53.51 -48.84
C GLN A 67 -20.44 52.51 -49.33
N ASN A 68 -19.60 52.90 -50.29
CA ASN A 68 -18.56 52.02 -50.81
C ASN A 68 -17.48 51.75 -49.76
N GLU A 69 -17.12 52.76 -48.95
CA GLU A 69 -16.12 52.61 -47.89
C GLU A 69 -16.67 51.83 -46.69
N ILE A 70 -17.96 51.97 -46.38
CA ILE A 70 -18.65 51.15 -45.38
C ILE A 70 -18.76 49.70 -45.84
N GLU A 71 -19.21 49.42 -47.08
CA GLU A 71 -19.30 48.04 -47.60
C GLU A 71 -17.92 47.36 -47.65
N VAL A 72 -16.88 48.08 -48.09
CA VAL A 72 -15.51 47.54 -48.10
C VAL A 72 -14.99 47.32 -46.67
N SER A 73 -15.29 48.22 -45.72
CA SER A 73 -14.90 48.04 -44.32
C SER A 73 -15.66 46.91 -43.64
N GLU A 74 -16.94 46.72 -43.95
CA GLU A 74 -17.80 45.72 -43.34
C GLU A 74 -17.43 44.32 -43.85
N VAL A 75 -17.13 44.16 -45.14
CA VAL A 75 -16.59 42.90 -45.69
C VAL A 75 -15.23 42.57 -45.07
N ARG A 76 -14.33 43.55 -44.98
CA ARG A 76 -12.98 43.33 -44.44
C ARG A 76 -12.98 43.02 -42.94
N VAL A 77 -13.75 43.75 -42.14
CA VAL A 77 -13.90 43.49 -40.70
C VAL A 77 -14.58 42.14 -40.49
N ARG A 78 -15.57 41.77 -41.32
CA ARG A 78 -16.25 40.48 -41.20
C ARG A 78 -15.32 39.34 -41.54
N GLU A 79 -14.52 39.44 -42.61
CA GLU A 79 -13.47 38.47 -42.95
C GLU A 79 -12.43 38.35 -41.83
N GLU A 80 -11.83 39.46 -41.38
CA GLU A 80 -10.80 39.47 -40.32
C GLU A 80 -11.35 38.89 -39.01
N VAL A 81 -12.60 39.20 -38.64
CA VAL A 81 -13.25 38.66 -37.43
C VAL A 81 -13.59 37.18 -37.60
N THR A 82 -14.08 36.73 -38.76
CA THR A 82 -14.30 35.29 -38.99
C THR A 82 -13.01 34.52 -38.99
N GLU A 83 -11.95 35.03 -39.62
CA GLU A 83 -10.66 34.37 -39.69
C GLU A 83 -10.03 34.27 -38.29
N ALA A 84 -10.03 35.36 -37.53
CA ALA A 84 -9.56 35.38 -36.13
C ALA A 84 -10.37 34.44 -35.22
N LEU A 85 -11.71 34.44 -35.33
CA LEU A 85 -12.58 33.53 -34.57
C LEU A 85 -12.35 32.07 -34.95
N THR A 86 -12.18 31.77 -36.24
CA THR A 86 -11.87 30.39 -36.67
C THR A 86 -10.51 29.93 -36.18
N LEU A 87 -9.51 30.81 -36.20
CA LEU A 87 -8.16 30.49 -35.75
C LEU A 87 -8.10 30.30 -34.23
N GLU A 88 -8.76 31.18 -33.45
CA GLU A 88 -8.89 31.03 -32.01
C GLU A 88 -9.71 29.78 -31.63
N PHE A 89 -10.78 29.48 -32.38
CA PHE A 89 -11.58 28.28 -32.15
C PHE A 89 -10.77 27.01 -32.45
N VAL A 90 -10.02 26.97 -33.55
CA VAL A 90 -9.14 25.84 -33.88
C VAL A 90 -8.06 25.69 -32.82
N GLN A 91 -7.40 26.77 -32.40
CA GLN A 91 -6.39 26.73 -31.35
C GLN A 91 -6.96 26.21 -30.02
N ARG A 92 -8.09 26.76 -29.55
CA ARG A 92 -8.73 26.28 -28.32
C ARG A 92 -9.24 24.85 -28.44
N HIS A 93 -9.73 24.46 -29.62
CA HIS A 93 -10.13 23.08 -29.87
C HIS A 93 -8.93 22.13 -29.80
N ASP A 94 -7.80 22.49 -30.40
CA ASP A 94 -6.57 21.71 -30.36
C ASP A 94 -6.00 21.64 -28.93
N GLU A 95 -5.97 22.75 -28.20
CA GLU A 95 -5.58 22.80 -26.78
C GLU A 95 -6.49 21.92 -25.91
N PHE A 96 -7.81 21.98 -26.13
CA PHE A 96 -8.78 21.14 -25.42
C PHE A 96 -8.59 19.66 -25.77
N GLN A 97 -8.43 19.31 -27.05
CA GLN A 97 -8.18 17.94 -27.49
C GLN A 97 -6.88 17.39 -26.89
N GLN A 98 -5.81 18.20 -26.87
CA GLN A 98 -4.54 17.83 -26.24
C GLN A 98 -4.69 17.63 -24.73
N SER A 99 -5.42 18.53 -24.05
CA SER A 99 -5.67 18.43 -22.61
C SER A 99 -6.50 17.18 -22.26
N VAL A 100 -7.56 16.90 -23.01
CA VAL A 100 -8.40 15.71 -22.83
C VAL A 100 -7.60 14.44 -23.13
N ALA A 101 -6.84 14.41 -24.23
CA ALA A 101 -6.00 13.27 -24.57
C ALA A 101 -4.94 12.99 -23.49
N ALA A 102 -4.30 14.03 -22.96
CA ALA A 102 -3.34 13.90 -21.86
C ALA A 102 -4.00 13.36 -20.59
N SER A 103 -5.17 13.89 -20.20
CA SER A 103 -5.91 13.42 -19.02
C SER A 103 -6.40 11.98 -19.15
N ILE A 104 -6.88 11.59 -20.34
CA ILE A 104 -7.27 10.20 -20.61
C ILE A 104 -6.05 9.28 -20.57
N ALA A 105 -4.94 9.67 -21.19
CA ALA A 105 -3.72 8.87 -21.19
C ALA A 105 -3.18 8.65 -19.76
N GLU A 106 -3.13 9.71 -18.95
CA GLU A 106 -2.74 9.63 -17.54
C GLU A 106 -3.67 8.72 -16.73
N ARG A 107 -4.99 8.86 -16.91
CA ARG A 107 -5.96 8.01 -16.22
C ARG A 107 -5.86 6.54 -16.63
N VAL A 108 -5.71 6.26 -17.93
CA VAL A 108 -5.53 4.90 -18.44
C VAL A 108 -4.22 4.32 -17.92
N ASP A 109 -3.12 5.07 -17.91
CA ASP A 109 -1.84 4.58 -17.38
C ASP A 109 -1.92 4.27 -15.88
N ASN A 110 -2.61 5.11 -15.10
CA ASN A 110 -2.87 4.86 -13.68
C ASN A 110 -3.74 3.61 -13.46
N GLU A 111 -4.85 3.47 -14.19
CA GLU A 111 -5.74 2.30 -14.06
C GLU A 111 -5.06 1.01 -14.54
N VAL A 112 -4.37 1.03 -15.69
CA VAL A 112 -3.60 -0.11 -16.20
C VAL A 112 -2.43 -0.45 -15.28
N GLY A 113 -1.76 0.55 -14.72
CA GLY A 113 -0.69 0.39 -13.74
C GLY A 113 -1.18 -0.32 -12.47
N ALA A 114 -2.33 0.09 -11.96
CA ALA A 114 -2.97 -0.54 -10.80
C ALA A 114 -3.35 -2.01 -11.09
N VAL A 115 -4.01 -2.29 -12.22
CA VAL A 115 -4.36 -3.67 -12.61
C VAL A 115 -3.11 -4.52 -12.81
N ARG A 116 -2.05 -3.96 -13.42
CA ARG A 116 -0.79 -4.68 -13.60
C ARG A 116 -0.13 -5.03 -12.27
N ALA A 117 -0.14 -4.11 -11.31
CA ALA A 117 0.37 -4.36 -9.97
C ALA A 117 -0.43 -5.48 -9.26
N GLU A 118 -1.76 -5.45 -9.38
CA GLU A 118 -2.63 -6.49 -8.81
C GLU A 118 -2.37 -7.87 -9.44
N LEU A 119 -2.27 -7.95 -10.76
CA LEU A 119 -1.95 -9.19 -11.47
C LEU A 119 -0.55 -9.72 -11.09
N GLN A 120 0.42 -8.83 -10.90
CA GLN A 120 1.76 -9.22 -10.46
C GLN A 120 1.73 -9.78 -9.02
N ASN A 121 0.97 -9.15 -8.12
CA ASN A 121 0.77 -9.65 -6.76
C ASN A 121 0.08 -11.02 -6.76
N TYR A 122 -0.95 -11.20 -7.60
CA TYR A 122 -1.62 -12.50 -7.71
C TYR A 122 -0.70 -13.59 -8.28
N LYS A 123 0.17 -13.24 -9.23
CA LYS A 123 1.19 -14.16 -9.74
C LYS A 123 2.16 -14.60 -8.64
N LEU A 124 2.71 -13.64 -7.89
CA LEU A 124 3.58 -13.93 -6.74
C LEU A 124 2.88 -14.78 -5.68
N TYR A 125 1.59 -14.54 -5.45
CA TYR A 125 0.78 -15.34 -4.54
C TYR A 125 0.67 -16.80 -5.00
N GLN A 126 0.41 -17.05 -6.29
CA GLN A 126 0.40 -18.43 -6.83
C GLN A 126 1.77 -19.09 -6.74
N GLU A 127 2.85 -18.35 -6.96
CA GLU A 127 4.23 -18.83 -6.80
C GLU A 127 4.51 -19.19 -5.33
N LEU A 128 4.10 -18.35 -4.37
CA LEU A 128 4.18 -18.65 -2.94
C LEU A 128 3.50 -19.97 -2.61
N ILE A 129 2.26 -20.16 -3.06
CA ILE A 129 1.52 -21.40 -2.82
C ILE A 129 2.31 -22.61 -3.34
N ALA A 130 2.73 -22.58 -4.61
CA ALA A 130 3.47 -23.68 -5.22
C ALA A 130 4.80 -23.97 -4.49
N HIS A 131 5.52 -22.93 -4.06
CA HIS A 131 6.76 -23.09 -3.30
C HIS A 131 6.51 -23.64 -1.90
N SER A 132 5.46 -23.19 -1.21
CA SER A 132 5.10 -23.67 0.12
C SER A 132 4.68 -25.15 0.11
N GLU A 133 3.91 -25.60 -0.89
CA GLU A 133 3.56 -27.01 -1.08
C GLU A 133 4.81 -27.87 -1.32
N GLY A 134 5.77 -27.35 -2.11
CA GLY A 134 7.07 -27.97 -2.31
C GLY A 134 7.88 -28.08 -1.02
N VAL A 135 7.85 -27.05 -0.16
CA VAL A 135 8.50 -27.06 1.15
C VAL A 135 7.85 -28.12 2.06
N ALA A 136 6.52 -28.13 2.17
CA ALA A 136 5.77 -29.11 2.98
C ALA A 136 6.09 -30.55 2.57
N THR A 137 6.07 -30.84 1.27
CA THR A 137 6.33 -32.19 0.74
C THR A 137 7.73 -32.67 1.10
N ASN A 138 8.75 -31.83 0.93
CA ASN A 138 10.12 -32.20 1.26
C ASN A 138 10.33 -32.31 2.78
N ALA A 139 9.70 -31.44 3.57
CA ALA A 139 9.79 -31.47 5.03
C ALA A 139 9.19 -32.77 5.59
N ALA A 140 8.10 -33.29 4.99
CA ALA A 140 7.53 -34.58 5.35
C ALA A 140 8.50 -35.75 5.11
N ASP A 141 9.37 -35.63 4.10
CA ASP A 141 10.44 -36.59 3.79
C ASP A 141 11.73 -36.34 4.63
N GLY A 142 11.70 -35.41 5.58
CA GLY A 142 12.86 -35.02 6.39
C GLY A 142 13.94 -34.26 5.62
N LYS A 143 13.59 -33.64 4.48
CA LYS A 143 14.50 -32.87 3.63
C LYS A 143 14.10 -31.40 3.61
N ILE A 144 15.09 -30.51 3.50
CA ILE A 144 14.86 -29.07 3.38
C ILE A 144 15.05 -28.67 1.93
N ALA A 145 13.99 -28.19 1.29
CA ALA A 145 14.04 -27.67 -0.07
C ALA A 145 14.52 -26.22 -0.08
N GLU A 146 15.82 -25.99 0.15
CA GLU A 146 16.42 -24.64 0.32
C GLU A 146 15.97 -23.62 -0.72
N LYS A 147 15.96 -24.02 -2.00
CA LYS A 147 15.56 -23.12 -3.09
C LYS A 147 14.09 -22.74 -3.01
N SER A 148 13.21 -23.71 -2.75
CA SER A 148 11.77 -23.46 -2.59
C SER A 148 11.49 -22.64 -1.35
N LEU A 149 12.19 -22.91 -0.25
CA LEU A 149 12.09 -22.14 0.99
C LEU A 149 12.50 -20.68 0.76
N GLY A 150 13.65 -20.44 0.11
CA GLY A 150 14.09 -19.09 -0.24
C GLY A 150 13.08 -18.35 -1.12
N HIS A 151 12.56 -18.99 -2.17
CA HIS A 151 11.54 -18.36 -3.03
C HIS A 151 10.22 -18.09 -2.30
N ALA A 152 9.78 -18.99 -1.42
CA ALA A 152 8.60 -18.76 -0.58
C ALA A 152 8.83 -17.57 0.36
N MET A 153 10.01 -17.47 0.97
CA MET A 153 10.36 -16.34 1.83
C MET A 153 10.39 -15.00 1.09
N ASP A 154 10.97 -14.97 -0.11
CA ASP A 154 10.99 -13.77 -0.94
C ASP A 154 9.57 -13.36 -1.36
N ALA A 155 8.73 -14.32 -1.74
CA ALA A 155 7.34 -14.06 -2.10
C ALA A 155 6.52 -13.56 -0.90
N ILE A 156 6.70 -14.14 0.29
CA ILE A 156 6.06 -13.67 1.53
C ILE A 156 6.49 -12.22 1.82
N ALA A 157 7.78 -11.91 1.73
CA ALA A 157 8.29 -10.56 1.98
C ALA A 157 7.71 -9.54 0.98
N ALA A 158 7.54 -9.92 -0.29
CA ALA A 158 6.95 -9.06 -1.31
C ALA A 158 5.42 -8.87 -1.13
N LEU A 159 4.74 -9.83 -0.50
CA LEU A 159 3.28 -9.84 -0.33
C LEU A 159 2.81 -9.36 1.05
N ALA A 160 3.70 -9.19 2.02
CA ALA A 160 3.37 -8.86 3.41
C ALA A 160 2.53 -7.56 3.54
N ASP A 161 2.83 -6.57 2.69
CA ASP A 161 2.16 -5.27 2.68
C ASP A 161 0.94 -5.20 1.74
N VAL A 162 0.54 -6.32 1.13
CA VAL A 162 -0.59 -6.38 0.18
C VAL A 162 -1.86 -6.88 0.91
N PRO A 163 -2.78 -6.00 1.35
CA PRO A 163 -3.86 -6.39 2.26
C PRO A 163 -4.85 -7.39 1.65
N THR A 164 -5.09 -7.28 0.33
CA THR A 164 -5.99 -8.18 -0.41
C THR A 164 -5.49 -9.61 -0.46
N ILE A 165 -4.17 -9.81 -0.41
CA ILE A 165 -3.52 -11.13 -0.38
C ILE A 165 -3.36 -11.63 1.06
N ARG A 166 -2.93 -10.76 1.98
CA ARG A 166 -2.75 -11.09 3.40
C ARG A 166 -4.01 -11.65 4.06
N GLY A 167 -5.19 -11.18 3.64
CA GLY A 167 -6.48 -11.68 4.12
C GLY A 167 -6.92 -13.03 3.53
N GLN A 168 -6.17 -13.61 2.59
CA GLN A 168 -6.54 -14.90 1.96
C GLN A 168 -6.17 -16.07 2.89
N PRO A 169 -7.06 -17.08 3.09
CA PRO A 169 -6.78 -18.22 3.96
C PRO A 169 -5.51 -18.99 3.57
N ARG A 170 -5.31 -19.25 2.27
CA ARG A 170 -4.13 -20.01 1.82
C ARG A 170 -2.82 -19.24 1.95
N PHE A 171 -2.86 -17.90 2.07
CA PHE A 171 -1.67 -17.13 2.40
C PHE A 171 -1.17 -17.50 3.79
N LEU A 172 -2.08 -17.57 4.77
CA LEU A 172 -1.75 -17.97 6.14
C LEU A 172 -1.24 -19.41 6.20
N GLU A 173 -1.88 -20.33 5.48
CA GLU A 173 -1.44 -21.72 5.38
C GLU A 173 0.00 -21.81 4.84
N ALA A 174 0.30 -21.06 3.76
CA ALA A 174 1.64 -21.03 3.18
C ALA A 174 2.69 -20.43 4.14
N VAL A 175 2.34 -19.33 4.84
CA VAL A 175 3.20 -18.74 5.87
C VAL A 175 3.46 -19.74 6.99
N ASN A 176 2.43 -20.45 7.47
CA ASN A 176 2.57 -21.44 8.53
C ASN A 176 3.54 -22.57 8.14
N VAL A 177 3.41 -23.12 6.92
CA VAL A 177 4.35 -24.14 6.42
C VAL A 177 5.78 -23.63 6.40
N VAL A 178 5.99 -22.39 5.96
CA VAL A 178 7.33 -21.80 5.93
C VAL A 178 7.87 -21.63 7.35
N VAL A 179 7.08 -21.05 8.27
CA VAL A 179 7.49 -20.79 9.65
C VAL A 179 7.79 -22.09 10.40
N ASP A 180 6.95 -23.13 10.28
CA ASP A 180 7.19 -24.45 10.88
C ASP A 180 8.57 -25.00 10.47
N VAL A 181 8.91 -24.89 9.18
CA VAL A 181 10.23 -25.31 8.69
C VAL A 181 11.35 -24.40 9.22
N LEU A 182 11.14 -23.09 9.29
CA LEU A 182 12.14 -22.17 9.85
C LEU A 182 12.42 -22.46 11.34
N VAL A 183 11.39 -22.71 12.14
CA VAL A 183 11.50 -23.07 13.57
C VAL A 183 12.21 -24.41 13.73
N ARG A 184 11.78 -25.47 13.01
CA ARG A 184 12.41 -26.79 13.08
C ARG A 184 13.87 -26.82 12.64
N THR A 185 14.28 -25.86 11.83
CA THR A 185 15.65 -25.76 11.28
C THR A 185 16.47 -24.65 11.92
N ASP A 186 15.95 -24.06 13.00
CA ASP A 186 16.62 -23.05 13.82
C ASP A 186 17.17 -21.86 13.03
N ARG A 187 16.33 -21.29 12.14
CA ARG A 187 16.69 -20.14 11.30
C ARG A 187 16.29 -18.82 11.94
N GLU A 188 16.87 -18.50 13.09
CA GLU A 188 16.56 -17.30 13.89
C GLU A 188 16.43 -16.02 13.03
N SER A 189 17.45 -15.67 12.25
CA SER A 189 17.44 -14.46 11.40
C SER A 189 16.27 -14.38 10.39
N ALA A 190 15.78 -15.52 9.91
CA ALA A 190 14.65 -15.58 9.01
C ALA A 190 13.32 -15.41 9.77
N ILE A 191 13.24 -16.00 10.96
CA ILE A 191 12.09 -15.86 11.87
C ILE A 191 11.95 -14.41 12.31
N GLU A 192 13.04 -13.75 12.70
CA GLU A 192 13.04 -12.31 13.06
C GLU A 192 12.56 -11.41 11.93
N LYS A 193 12.99 -11.70 10.69
CA LYS A 193 12.52 -10.97 9.50
C LYS A 193 11.01 -11.14 9.33
N PHE A 194 10.51 -12.35 9.54
CA PHE A 194 9.07 -12.64 9.44
C PHE A 194 8.29 -12.01 10.58
N GLU A 195 8.80 -12.01 11.80
CA GLU A 195 8.18 -11.34 12.95
C GLU A 195 7.99 -9.85 12.67
N THR A 196 8.99 -9.20 12.09
CA THR A 196 8.92 -7.79 11.71
C THR A 196 7.84 -7.51 10.66
N LEU A 197 7.68 -8.40 9.69
CA LEU A 197 6.76 -8.20 8.57
C LEU A 197 5.32 -8.66 8.89
N LEU A 198 5.18 -9.72 9.67
CA LEU A 198 3.97 -10.53 9.77
C LEU A 198 3.63 -10.94 11.21
N GLY A 199 4.28 -10.41 12.25
CA GLY A 199 4.02 -10.84 13.64
C GLY A 199 2.54 -10.86 14.03
N ASP A 200 1.78 -9.83 13.65
CA ASP A 200 0.33 -9.79 13.90
C ASP A 200 -0.45 -10.86 13.12
N VAL A 201 0.02 -11.24 11.94
CA VAL A 201 -0.59 -12.30 11.11
C VAL A 201 -0.32 -13.65 11.72
N MET A 202 0.94 -13.92 12.06
CA MET A 202 1.38 -15.19 12.60
C MET A 202 0.69 -15.47 13.95
N ALA A 203 0.45 -14.44 14.76
CA ALA A 203 -0.32 -14.55 16.00
C ALA A 203 -1.78 -15.00 15.80
N THR A 204 -2.39 -14.73 14.64
CA THR A 204 -3.77 -15.19 14.38
C THR A 204 -3.87 -16.68 14.09
N HIS A 205 -2.78 -17.33 13.69
CA HIS A 205 -2.76 -18.74 13.36
C HIS A 205 -2.31 -19.57 14.55
N LYS A 206 -3.15 -20.52 14.96
CA LYS A 206 -2.95 -21.32 16.18
C LYS A 206 -1.61 -22.04 16.21
N ASP A 207 -1.32 -22.88 15.21
CA ASP A 207 -0.11 -23.72 15.25
C ASP A 207 1.16 -22.87 15.20
N THR A 208 1.14 -21.79 14.40
CA THR A 208 2.25 -20.86 14.29
C THR A 208 2.50 -20.11 15.59
N ALA A 209 1.44 -19.69 16.28
CA ALA A 209 1.56 -19.03 17.58
C ALA A 209 2.15 -19.98 18.63
N LEU A 210 1.82 -21.26 18.59
CA LEU A 210 2.42 -22.27 19.47
C LEU A 210 3.90 -22.53 19.16
N ASP A 211 4.24 -22.69 17.88
CA ASP A 211 5.64 -22.89 17.49
C ASP A 211 6.50 -21.67 17.86
N LEU A 212 5.97 -20.46 17.70
CA LEU A 212 6.69 -19.23 18.01
C LEU A 212 6.74 -18.91 19.51
N VAL A 213 5.72 -19.26 20.31
CA VAL A 213 5.83 -19.12 21.78
C VAL A 213 6.93 -20.02 22.33
N ASP A 214 7.07 -21.23 21.77
CA ASP A 214 8.14 -22.15 22.11
C ASP A 214 9.49 -21.63 21.67
N HIS A 215 9.62 -21.24 20.39
CA HIS A 215 10.87 -20.73 19.85
C HIS A 215 11.41 -19.55 20.67
N TYR A 216 10.59 -18.52 20.92
CA TYR A 216 11.04 -17.35 21.69
C TYR A 216 11.24 -17.67 23.17
N GLY A 217 10.45 -18.59 23.74
CA GLY A 217 10.66 -19.08 25.09
C GLY A 217 12.02 -19.75 25.25
N GLU A 218 12.33 -20.70 24.38
CA GLU A 218 13.60 -21.41 24.31
C GLU A 218 14.77 -20.44 24.10
N LEU A 219 14.66 -19.52 23.14
CA LEU A 219 15.68 -18.50 22.85
C LEU A 219 16.00 -17.62 24.08
N ILE A 220 14.98 -17.18 24.82
CA ILE A 220 15.19 -16.36 26.03
C ILE A 220 15.83 -17.19 27.15
N ILE A 221 15.39 -18.43 27.36
CA ILE A 221 15.92 -19.28 28.43
C ILE A 221 17.33 -19.74 28.12
N SER A 222 17.62 -20.11 26.88
CA SER A 222 18.95 -20.54 26.43
C SER A 222 19.96 -19.40 26.38
N SER A 223 19.51 -18.16 26.22
CA SER A 223 20.40 -17.00 26.11
C SER A 223 21.22 -16.77 27.40
N PRO A 224 22.55 -16.56 27.27
CA PRO A 224 23.41 -16.22 28.42
C PRO A 224 23.26 -14.75 28.85
N TYR A 225 22.53 -13.94 28.09
CA TYR A 225 22.36 -12.52 28.38
C TYR A 225 21.23 -12.28 29.40
N PRO A 226 21.33 -11.21 30.20
CA PRO A 226 20.21 -10.75 31.01
C PRO A 226 18.98 -10.45 30.14
N ILE A 227 17.78 -10.76 30.66
CA ILE A 227 16.52 -10.60 29.93
C ILE A 227 16.27 -9.14 29.52
N GLU A 228 16.81 -8.17 30.25
CA GLU A 228 16.73 -6.74 29.92
C GLU A 228 17.43 -6.40 28.59
N ARG A 229 18.28 -7.28 28.07
CA ARG A 229 18.90 -7.15 26.75
C ARG A 229 18.15 -7.88 25.65
N LEU A 230 17.15 -8.69 25.99
CA LEU A 230 16.34 -9.52 25.08
C LEU A 230 14.95 -8.91 24.90
N THR A 231 14.90 -7.58 24.73
CA THR A 231 13.62 -6.84 24.72
C THR A 231 12.75 -7.20 23.52
N THR A 232 13.36 -7.54 22.38
CA THR A 232 12.64 -7.88 21.15
C THR A 232 12.02 -9.26 21.27
N GLU A 233 12.79 -10.24 21.73
CA GLU A 233 12.39 -11.61 21.96
C GLU A 233 11.33 -11.68 23.07
N ALA A 234 11.50 -10.92 24.15
CA ALA A 234 10.50 -10.85 25.22
C ALA A 234 9.17 -10.24 24.74
N ALA A 235 9.21 -9.23 23.86
CA ALA A 235 8.02 -8.66 23.26
C ALA A 235 7.33 -9.66 22.30
N ALA A 236 8.11 -10.40 21.50
CA ALA A 236 7.59 -11.45 20.63
C ALA A 236 6.95 -12.59 21.46
N LEU A 237 7.64 -13.07 22.51
CA LEU A 237 7.10 -14.06 23.43
C LEU A 237 5.77 -13.59 24.04
N ALA A 238 5.69 -12.34 24.52
CA ALA A 238 4.46 -11.81 25.09
C ALA A 238 3.29 -11.79 24.08
N ARG A 239 3.58 -11.45 22.80
CA ARG A 239 2.59 -11.50 21.71
C ARG A 239 2.07 -12.92 21.50
N TYR A 240 2.98 -13.89 21.38
CA TYR A 240 2.61 -15.28 21.09
C TYR A 240 2.02 -16.02 22.30
N ALA A 241 2.41 -15.66 23.52
CA ALA A 241 1.78 -16.14 24.74
C ALA A 241 0.33 -15.64 24.86
N ALA A 242 0.07 -14.38 24.50
CA ALA A 242 -1.29 -13.86 24.42
C ALA A 242 -2.12 -14.60 23.36
N ALA A 243 -1.57 -14.80 22.16
CA ALA A 243 -2.23 -15.57 21.11
C ALA A 243 -2.49 -17.03 21.50
N ALA A 244 -1.53 -17.71 22.12
CA ALA A 244 -1.68 -19.08 22.59
C ALA A 244 -2.83 -19.23 23.60
N ARG A 245 -2.99 -18.27 24.53
CA ARG A 245 -4.17 -18.21 25.42
C ARG A 245 -5.47 -18.09 24.65
N GLU A 246 -5.54 -17.18 23.67
CA GLU A 246 -6.73 -17.01 22.83
C GLU A 246 -7.08 -18.29 22.05
N HIS A 247 -6.07 -19.06 21.64
CA HIS A 247 -6.22 -20.34 20.95
C HIS A 247 -6.43 -21.55 21.87
N SER A 248 -6.73 -21.33 23.15
CA SER A 248 -6.97 -22.38 24.16
C SER A 248 -5.75 -23.22 24.54
N TYR A 249 -4.58 -22.60 24.63
CA TYR A 249 -3.33 -23.18 25.17
C TYR A 249 -2.76 -22.33 26.33
N PRO A 250 -3.56 -22.08 27.38
CA PRO A 250 -3.12 -21.24 28.49
C PRO A 250 -1.92 -21.81 29.24
N GLU A 251 -1.76 -23.13 29.29
CA GLU A 251 -0.65 -23.82 29.94
C GLU A 251 0.70 -23.52 29.28
N ARG A 252 0.73 -23.45 27.94
CA ARG A 252 1.95 -23.20 27.18
C ARG A 252 2.44 -21.77 27.42
N ALA A 253 1.51 -20.81 27.33
CA ALA A 253 1.77 -19.42 27.63
C ALA A 253 2.24 -19.22 29.08
N LEU A 254 1.53 -19.82 30.03
CA LEU A 254 1.83 -19.71 31.46
C LEU A 254 3.21 -20.29 31.80
N MET A 255 3.57 -21.44 31.21
CA MET A 255 4.88 -22.04 31.42
C MET A 255 6.02 -21.08 31.03
N TRP A 256 5.98 -20.55 29.81
CA TRP A 256 7.03 -19.66 29.33
C TRP A 256 7.10 -18.35 30.08
N GLU A 257 5.94 -17.74 30.39
CA GLU A 257 5.90 -16.52 31.21
C GLU A 257 6.46 -16.74 32.61
N LEU A 258 6.13 -17.87 33.23
CA LEU A 258 6.66 -18.24 34.54
C LEU A 258 8.18 -18.42 34.49
N PHE A 259 8.69 -19.08 33.45
CA PHE A 259 10.11 -19.31 33.26
C PHE A 259 10.87 -18.00 33.08
N VAL A 260 10.40 -17.13 32.19
CA VAL A 260 11.00 -15.82 31.95
C VAL A 260 10.94 -14.95 33.19
N ALA A 261 9.81 -14.92 33.91
CA ALA A 261 9.68 -14.16 35.16
C ALA A 261 10.68 -14.64 36.22
N TYR A 262 10.81 -15.95 36.41
CA TYR A 262 11.73 -16.52 37.40
C TYR A 262 13.20 -16.28 37.03
N LYS A 263 13.58 -16.44 35.76
CA LYS A 263 14.92 -16.11 35.27
C LYS A 263 15.22 -14.61 35.42
N SER A 264 14.27 -13.74 35.11
CA SER A 264 14.44 -12.28 35.21
C SER A 264 14.70 -11.82 36.64
N ASN A 265 14.17 -12.56 37.62
CA ASN A 265 14.40 -12.32 39.04
C ASN A 265 15.62 -13.07 39.59
N GLY A 266 16.54 -13.51 38.73
CA GLY A 266 17.77 -14.18 39.15
C GLY A 266 17.55 -15.57 39.76
N TYR A 267 16.56 -16.33 39.26
CA TYR A 267 16.20 -17.66 39.78
C TYR A 267 15.80 -17.60 41.25
N SER A 268 14.94 -16.65 41.59
CA SER A 268 14.39 -16.49 42.93
C SER A 268 12.92 -16.11 42.83
N PRO A 269 12.08 -16.46 43.81
CA PRO A 269 10.66 -16.08 43.79
C PRO A 269 10.50 -14.56 43.95
N ASN A 270 9.48 -14.03 43.29
CA ASN A 270 8.93 -12.71 43.57
C ASN A 270 7.41 -12.75 43.46
N ARG A 271 6.77 -11.60 43.69
CA ARG A 271 5.31 -11.47 43.60
C ARG A 271 4.76 -11.89 42.23
N THR A 272 5.50 -11.66 41.14
CA THR A 272 5.07 -12.03 39.79
C THR A 272 5.10 -13.55 39.62
N THR A 273 6.20 -14.22 40.00
CA THR A 273 6.30 -15.68 39.89
C THR A 273 5.31 -16.37 40.83
N GLU A 274 5.09 -15.83 42.04
CA GLU A 274 4.05 -16.32 42.95
C GLU A 274 2.66 -16.23 42.31
N SER A 275 2.32 -15.09 41.72
CA SER A 275 1.03 -14.91 41.04
C SER A 275 0.87 -15.85 39.84
N LEU A 276 1.92 -16.10 39.05
CA LEU A 276 1.88 -17.02 37.93
C LEU A 276 1.77 -18.49 38.40
N VAL A 277 2.43 -18.86 39.49
CA VAL A 277 2.24 -20.18 40.12
C VAL A 277 0.81 -20.33 40.61
N GLU A 278 0.21 -19.30 41.21
CA GLU A 278 -1.19 -19.33 41.63
C GLU A 278 -2.14 -19.57 40.45
N MET A 279 -1.88 -18.95 39.29
CA MET A 279 -2.68 -19.16 38.07
C MET A 279 -2.68 -20.63 37.59
N THR A 280 -1.69 -21.44 37.98
CA THR A 280 -1.70 -22.88 37.64
C THR A 280 -2.88 -23.63 38.28
N HIS A 281 -3.44 -23.11 39.37
CA HIS A 281 -4.63 -23.67 40.02
C HIS A 281 -5.93 -23.38 39.28
N ASP A 282 -5.93 -22.36 38.40
CA ASP A 282 -7.10 -21.98 37.60
C ASP A 282 -7.15 -22.73 36.26
N LEU A 283 -6.11 -23.51 35.93
CA LEU A 283 -6.08 -24.35 34.74
C LEU A 283 -7.11 -25.49 34.82
N SER A 284 -7.66 -25.88 33.67
CA SER A 284 -8.46 -27.09 33.58
C SER A 284 -7.60 -28.33 33.87
N ASP A 285 -8.21 -29.46 34.26
CA ASP A 285 -7.45 -30.69 34.51
C ASP A 285 -6.61 -31.14 33.31
N THR A 286 -7.10 -30.90 32.08
CA THR A 286 -6.39 -31.21 30.85
C THR A 286 -5.16 -30.32 30.68
N ASP A 287 -5.33 -29.00 30.85
CA ASP A 287 -4.25 -28.02 30.66
C ASP A 287 -3.21 -28.15 31.77
N LEU A 288 -3.65 -28.43 33.00
CA LEU A 288 -2.76 -28.73 34.13
C LEU A 288 -1.94 -30.00 33.88
N ASN A 289 -2.56 -31.06 33.34
CA ASN A 289 -1.84 -32.27 32.97
C ASN A 289 -0.79 -32.00 31.88
N GLU A 290 -1.11 -31.15 30.90
CA GLU A 290 -0.17 -30.78 29.85
C GLU A 290 0.94 -29.84 30.39
N LEU A 291 0.64 -28.90 31.29
CA LEU A 291 1.64 -28.11 32.01
C LEU A 291 2.61 -29.05 32.76
N CYS A 292 2.08 -29.98 33.54
CA CYS A 292 2.89 -30.94 34.28
C CYS A 292 3.73 -31.83 33.36
N TYR A 293 3.18 -32.24 32.21
CA TYR A 293 3.94 -32.97 31.19
C TYR A 293 5.14 -32.16 30.69
N GLN A 294 4.94 -30.89 30.31
CA GLN A 294 6.01 -30.03 29.82
C GLN A 294 7.04 -29.72 30.91
N LEU A 295 6.61 -29.36 32.13
CA LEU A 295 7.52 -29.18 33.27
C LEU A 295 8.35 -30.44 33.54
N PHE A 296 7.74 -31.62 33.48
CA PHE A 296 8.47 -32.88 33.66
C PHE A 296 9.49 -33.09 32.54
N LEU A 297 9.07 -32.90 31.29
CA LEU A 297 9.91 -32.97 30.10
C LEU A 297 11.18 -32.11 30.27
N HIS A 298 11.00 -30.88 30.73
CA HIS A 298 12.09 -29.93 30.94
C HIS A 298 12.86 -30.13 32.28
N SER A 299 12.31 -30.86 33.24
CA SER A 299 13.02 -31.17 34.50
C SER A 299 13.92 -32.41 34.39
N HIS A 300 13.61 -33.33 33.49
CA HIS A 300 14.15 -34.69 33.56
C HIS A 300 15.63 -34.74 33.11
N PRO A 301 16.54 -35.35 33.90
CA PRO A 301 17.96 -35.41 33.55
C PRO A 301 18.25 -36.02 32.17
N LEU A 302 17.48 -37.04 31.74
CA LEU A 302 17.63 -37.64 30.39
C LEU A 302 17.40 -36.66 29.23
N HIS A 303 16.72 -35.52 29.45
CA HIS A 303 16.65 -34.47 28.44
C HIS A 303 18.00 -33.79 28.22
N TRP A 304 18.78 -33.62 29.28
CA TRP A 304 19.99 -32.79 29.30
C TRP A 304 21.27 -33.61 29.33
N MET A 305 21.19 -34.90 29.69
CA MET A 305 22.34 -35.79 29.71
C MET A 305 22.72 -36.31 28.32
N ASN A 306 21.76 -36.40 27.39
CA ASN A 306 21.99 -36.87 26.02
C ASN A 306 22.49 -35.76 25.06
N THR A 307 22.19 -34.49 25.38
CA THR A 307 22.76 -33.29 24.75
C THR A 307 23.01 -32.27 25.86
N PRO A 308 24.17 -32.32 26.54
CA PRO A 308 24.53 -31.38 27.61
C PRO A 308 24.97 -30.04 27.03
N ASP A 309 24.12 -29.43 26.22
CA ASP A 309 24.28 -28.06 25.76
C ASP A 309 23.97 -27.05 26.88
N HIS A 310 24.21 -25.77 26.61
CA HIS A 310 23.94 -24.69 27.55
C HIS A 310 22.44 -24.59 27.88
N GLU A 311 21.60 -24.72 26.86
CA GLU A 311 20.16 -24.63 26.96
C GLU A 311 19.58 -25.67 27.92
N GLY A 312 19.92 -26.95 27.74
CA GLY A 312 19.40 -28.00 28.59
C GLY A 312 19.78 -27.82 30.06
N ARG A 313 21.01 -27.34 30.33
CA ARG A 313 21.43 -27.01 31.71
C ARG A 313 20.64 -25.85 32.30
N GLU A 314 20.42 -24.79 31.53
CA GLU A 314 19.66 -23.62 31.99
C GLU A 314 18.19 -23.97 32.25
N MET A 315 17.58 -24.74 31.35
CA MET A 315 16.21 -25.24 31.53
C MET A 315 16.09 -26.14 32.77
N ALA A 316 17.03 -27.08 32.96
CA ALA A 316 17.07 -27.92 34.15
C ALA A 316 17.19 -27.11 35.45
N ARG A 317 18.10 -26.13 35.46
CA ARG A 317 18.31 -25.24 36.61
C ARG A 317 17.05 -24.46 36.93
N LEU A 318 16.39 -23.94 35.91
CA LEU A 318 15.17 -23.17 36.03
C LEU A 318 14.06 -24.01 36.65
N VAL A 319 13.73 -25.16 36.04
CA VAL A 319 12.62 -26.00 36.53
C VAL A 319 12.92 -26.54 37.93
N ASN A 320 14.13 -27.01 38.20
CA ASN A 320 14.48 -27.51 39.54
C ASN A 320 14.46 -26.41 40.60
N GLY A 321 14.92 -25.19 40.27
CA GLY A 321 14.85 -24.03 41.17
C GLY A 321 13.40 -23.69 41.50
N LEU A 322 12.57 -23.52 40.47
CA LEU A 322 11.15 -23.21 40.60
C LEU A 322 10.42 -24.25 41.48
N MET A 323 10.71 -25.53 41.29
CA MET A 323 10.08 -26.62 42.04
C MET A 323 10.56 -26.70 43.50
N ASN A 324 11.80 -26.28 43.78
CA ASN A 324 12.31 -26.19 45.15
C ASN A 324 11.65 -25.03 45.90
N ASP A 325 11.54 -23.89 45.24
CA ASP A 325 11.02 -22.66 45.85
C ASP A 325 9.49 -22.65 45.96
N HIS A 326 8.80 -23.45 45.13
CA HIS A 326 7.35 -23.62 45.16
C HIS A 326 6.94 -25.09 45.45
N PRO A 327 7.01 -25.55 46.72
CA PRO A 327 6.69 -26.93 47.09
C PRO A 327 5.26 -27.37 46.72
N THR A 328 4.31 -26.44 46.64
CA THR A 328 2.93 -26.72 46.22
C THR A 328 2.88 -27.17 44.76
N LEU A 329 3.58 -26.47 43.87
CA LEU A 329 3.69 -26.84 42.46
C LEU A 329 4.40 -28.19 42.31
N ARG A 330 5.44 -28.44 43.12
CA ARG A 330 6.09 -29.76 43.19
C ARG A 330 5.13 -30.88 43.53
N LYS A 331 4.33 -30.73 44.58
CA LYS A 331 3.36 -31.75 44.99
C LYS A 331 2.32 -32.02 43.92
N ILE A 332 1.86 -30.99 43.21
CA ILE A 332 0.92 -31.14 42.08
C ILE A 332 1.56 -31.98 40.98
N LEU A 333 2.79 -31.62 40.58
CA LEU A 333 3.49 -32.34 39.51
C LEU A 333 3.77 -33.79 39.88
N GLU A 334 4.22 -34.06 41.11
CA GLU A 334 4.44 -35.41 41.62
C GLU A 334 3.14 -36.22 41.63
N ALA A 335 2.04 -35.65 42.12
CA ALA A 335 0.73 -36.31 42.11
C ALA A 335 0.21 -36.59 40.70
N ARG A 336 0.45 -35.70 39.73
CA ARG A 336 0.07 -35.92 38.32
C ARG A 336 0.98 -36.91 37.61
N ALA A 337 2.26 -36.99 37.98
CA ALA A 337 3.19 -38.00 37.42
C ALA A 337 2.76 -39.44 37.73
N GLU A 338 1.99 -39.64 38.80
CA GLU A 338 1.38 -40.94 39.16
C GLU A 338 0.14 -41.28 38.29
N ASP A 339 -0.38 -40.35 37.48
CA ASP A 339 -1.47 -40.61 36.54
C ASP A 339 -1.01 -41.61 35.46
N PRO A 340 -1.69 -42.77 35.30
CA PRO A 340 -1.33 -43.78 34.31
C PRO A 340 -1.22 -43.25 32.88
N GLN A 341 -2.04 -42.25 32.50
CA GLN A 341 -2.01 -41.67 31.16
C GLN A 341 -0.74 -40.85 30.94
N LEU A 342 -0.38 -40.02 31.92
CA LEU A 342 0.82 -39.20 31.87
C LEU A 342 2.08 -40.08 31.95
N ALA A 343 2.10 -41.06 32.86
CA ALA A 343 3.18 -42.02 32.99
C ALA A 343 3.44 -42.80 31.69
N THR A 344 2.38 -43.21 30.98
CA THR A 344 2.51 -43.89 29.68
C THR A 344 3.09 -42.97 28.60
N ARG A 345 2.62 -41.71 28.51
CA ARG A 345 3.16 -40.71 27.58
C ARG A 345 4.64 -40.44 27.85
N LEU A 346 5.02 -40.30 29.12
CA LEU A 346 6.40 -40.08 29.56
C LEU A 346 7.28 -41.30 29.24
N ALA A 347 6.83 -42.51 29.57
CA ALA A 347 7.57 -43.75 29.28
C ALA A 347 7.82 -43.94 27.77
N GLY A 348 6.81 -43.70 26.92
CA GLY A 348 6.95 -43.79 25.47
C GLY A 348 7.90 -42.73 24.87
N LEU A 349 8.07 -41.58 25.53
CA LEU A 349 9.05 -40.57 25.12
C LEU A 349 10.47 -40.95 25.52
N VAL A 350 10.65 -41.42 26.77
CA VAL A 350 11.93 -41.91 27.28
C VAL A 350 12.43 -43.09 26.43
N GLN A 351 11.54 -44.03 26.09
CA GLN A 351 11.85 -45.20 25.26
C GLN A 351 12.31 -44.81 23.85
N ARG A 352 11.54 -43.97 23.14
CA ARG A 352 11.91 -43.47 21.80
C ARG A 352 13.24 -42.73 21.78
N ARG A 353 13.64 -42.12 22.89
CA ARG A 353 14.93 -41.42 23.00
C ARG A 353 16.10 -42.35 23.31
N ARG A 354 15.91 -43.35 24.17
CA ARG A 354 16.91 -44.41 24.39
C ARG A 354 17.23 -45.15 23.09
N GLU A 355 16.22 -45.41 22.29
CA GLU A 355 16.37 -46.00 20.95
C GLU A 355 17.17 -45.09 20.00
N ARG A 356 17.01 -43.76 20.10
CA ARG A 356 17.82 -42.80 19.30
C ARG A 356 19.23 -42.61 19.83
N SER A 357 19.45 -42.69 21.14
CA SER A 357 20.79 -42.57 21.76
C SER A 357 21.62 -43.86 21.67
N GLY A 358 21.02 -44.96 21.20
CA GLY A 358 21.68 -46.26 21.11
C GLY A 358 21.88 -46.94 22.47
N GLU A 359 21.23 -46.44 23.54
CA GLU A 359 21.21 -47.11 24.84
C GLU A 359 20.26 -48.31 24.78
N THR A 360 20.82 -49.51 24.73
CA THR A 360 20.05 -50.75 24.88
C THR A 360 19.46 -50.81 26.28
N THR A 361 18.15 -51.03 26.37
CA THR A 361 17.46 -51.39 27.61
C THR A 361 18.26 -52.51 28.28
N PRO A 362 18.55 -52.45 29.60
CA PRO A 362 19.07 -53.62 30.28
C PRO A 362 18.03 -54.71 30.09
N SER A 363 18.39 -55.74 29.33
CA SER A 363 17.62 -56.97 29.25
C SER A 363 17.43 -57.41 30.70
N GLU A 364 16.19 -57.51 31.17
CA GLU A 364 15.88 -58.28 32.36
C GLU A 364 16.38 -59.70 32.08
N THR A 365 17.61 -59.99 32.51
CA THR A 365 18.13 -61.34 32.53
C THR A 365 17.24 -62.10 33.50
N PRO A 366 16.58 -63.20 33.08
CA PRO A 366 15.83 -64.03 34.00
C PRO A 366 16.77 -64.50 35.12
N PRO A 367 16.29 -64.65 36.36
CA PRO A 367 17.14 -65.07 37.48
C PRO A 367 17.83 -66.39 37.11
N ALA A 368 19.16 -66.36 37.12
CA ALA A 368 20.00 -67.51 36.85
C ALA A 368 19.65 -68.65 37.83
N GLU A 369 19.38 -69.83 37.28
CA GLU A 369 19.35 -71.08 38.03
C GLU A 369 20.68 -71.25 38.80
N PRO A 370 20.65 -71.76 40.04
CA PRO A 370 21.85 -71.93 40.84
C PRO A 370 22.76 -72.99 40.21
N ALA A 371 23.98 -72.57 39.86
CA ALA A 371 25.02 -73.41 39.29
C ALA A 371 25.47 -74.50 40.28
N GLU A 372 25.40 -75.75 39.83
CA GLU A 372 26.10 -76.87 40.45
C GLU A 372 27.62 -76.66 40.39
N SER A 373 28.27 -77.07 41.47
CA SER A 373 29.71 -76.93 41.71
C SER A 373 30.53 -77.87 40.83
N PRO A 374 31.66 -77.46 40.25
CA PRO A 374 32.62 -78.38 39.67
C PRO A 374 33.84 -78.58 40.57
N THR A 375 34.20 -79.86 40.62
CA THR A 375 35.30 -80.52 41.31
C THR A 375 36.68 -80.12 40.76
N GLU A 376 37.64 -80.39 41.63
CA GLU A 376 39.06 -80.06 41.70
C GLU A 376 40.00 -80.77 40.69
N VAL A 377 41.22 -80.19 40.55
CA VAL A 377 42.55 -80.75 40.16
C VAL A 377 42.99 -80.70 38.67
N ALA A 378 44.01 -79.89 38.37
CA ALA A 378 45.40 -80.34 38.07
C ALA A 378 46.35 -79.20 37.59
N GLU A 379 47.63 -79.36 37.96
CA GLU A 379 48.78 -78.44 38.03
C GLU A 379 49.60 -78.18 36.74
N ALA A 380 50.18 -76.97 36.70
CA ALA A 380 51.56 -76.57 36.28
C ALA A 380 52.03 -76.69 34.80
N PRO A 381 53.11 -75.99 34.34
CA PRO A 381 54.10 -75.16 35.05
C PRO A 381 54.38 -73.75 34.41
N PRO A 382 55.30 -72.94 35.00
CA PRO A 382 55.38 -71.49 34.78
C PRO A 382 56.46 -71.07 33.76
N GLY A 383 56.30 -69.85 33.21
CA GLY A 383 57.31 -69.17 32.39
C GLY A 383 57.07 -67.65 32.34
N PRO A 384 58.11 -66.83 32.15
CA PRO A 384 58.35 -65.70 33.04
C PRO A 384 58.11 -64.31 32.43
N ASN A 385 57.92 -63.35 33.34
CA ASN A 385 58.28 -61.92 33.27
C ASN A 385 58.16 -61.19 31.93
N ASN A 386 57.25 -60.21 31.85
CA ASN A 386 57.69 -58.87 31.44
C ASN A 386 56.86 -57.70 31.97
N THR A 387 57.59 -56.89 32.74
CA THR A 387 57.50 -55.45 33.06
C THR A 387 56.48 -54.52 32.38
N LEU A 388 55.83 -53.70 33.23
CA LEU A 388 55.64 -52.24 33.16
C LEU A 388 55.17 -51.58 31.85
N ARG A 389 54.03 -50.87 31.91
CA ARG A 389 54.01 -49.39 31.81
C ARG A 389 52.67 -48.78 32.24
N ARG A 390 52.81 -47.57 32.77
CA ARG A 390 51.81 -46.64 33.30
C ARG A 390 50.72 -46.28 32.31
#